data_AF-A0A502EFB3-F1
#
_entry.id   AF-A0A502EFB3-F1
#
_cell.length_a   1.000
_cell.length_b   1.000
_cell.length_c   1.000
_cell.angle_alpha   90.00
_cell.angle_beta   90.00
_cell.angle_gamma   90.00
#
_symmetry.space_group_name_H-M   'P 1'
#
loop_
_entity.id
_entity.type
_entity.pdbx_description
1 polymer ?
#
loop_
_entity_poly.entity_id
_entity_poly.type
_entity_poly.pdbx_seq_one_letter_code
_entity_poly.pdbx_strand_id
1 'polypeptide(L)'
;MDTLTQRAAVPASWRSTKTYGHEEGLSCCFRQWRATHSHCQLLHGYALSFRLTFASSELDERHWCFDFGGLKPIKAWLHEMFDHTLLVAADDPSLPEFQGLAASGLAELRVLPAVGCEATARYAFDYIARYVDMSTGGRVWLEEVEVREHSGNSAMYTPNGQSRGISASS
;
A
#
# COMPACT_ATOMS: atom_id res chain seq x y z
N MET A 1 -22.83 -43.33 14.63
CA MET A 1 -22.39 -43.10 13.24
C MET A 1 -22.53 -41.61 12.98
N ASP A 2 -21.39 -41.00 12.71
CA ASP A 2 -21.03 -39.57 12.82
C ASP A 2 -22.07 -38.52 12.41
N THR A 3 -22.45 -37.70 13.39
CA THR A 3 -22.89 -36.31 13.17
C THR A 3 -21.66 -35.46 12.88
N LEU A 4 -21.24 -35.41 11.62
CA LEU A 4 -20.32 -34.37 11.15
C LEU A 4 -21.05 -33.03 11.20
N THR A 5 -20.74 -32.24 12.22
CA THR A 5 -21.10 -30.82 12.32
C THR A 5 -20.73 -30.15 11.00
N GLN A 6 -21.75 -29.74 10.24
CA GLN A 6 -21.58 -28.98 9.00
C GLN A 6 -20.87 -27.67 9.36
N ARG A 7 -19.55 -27.63 9.18
CA ARG A 7 -18.80 -26.37 9.25
C ARG A 7 -19.39 -25.48 8.17
N ALA A 8 -19.89 -24.31 8.56
CA ALA A 8 -20.29 -23.28 7.61
C ALA A 8 -19.10 -23.08 6.65
N ALA A 9 -19.35 -23.22 5.35
CA ALA A 9 -18.32 -22.98 4.35
C ALA A 9 -17.83 -21.54 4.53
N VAL A 10 -16.52 -21.36 4.68
CA VAL A 10 -15.93 -20.03 4.59
C VAL A 10 -16.27 -19.51 3.19
N PRO A 11 -16.91 -18.34 3.05
CA PRO A 11 -17.25 -17.82 1.73
C PRO A 11 -15.98 -17.75 0.87
N ALA A 12 -16.05 -18.31 -0.34
CA ALA A 12 -14.91 -18.30 -1.26
C ALA A 12 -14.59 -16.86 -1.66
N SER A 13 -13.32 -16.48 -1.56
CA SER A 13 -12.80 -15.20 -2.02
C SER A 13 -11.80 -15.43 -3.15
N TRP A 14 -12.03 -14.82 -4.31
CA TRP A 14 -11.09 -14.80 -5.43
C TRP A 14 -10.05 -13.72 -5.19
N ARG A 15 -8.79 -13.98 -5.53
CA ARG A 15 -7.69 -13.02 -5.38
C ARG A 15 -7.01 -12.75 -6.70
N SER A 16 -6.64 -11.50 -6.94
CA SER A 16 -5.68 -11.11 -7.96
C SER A 16 -4.59 -10.26 -7.32
N THR A 17 -3.40 -10.29 -7.92
CA THR A 17 -2.25 -9.55 -7.37
C THR A 17 -1.60 -8.72 -8.46
N LYS A 18 -1.07 -7.56 -8.07
CA LYS A 18 -0.26 -6.72 -8.94
C LYS A 18 1.01 -6.36 -8.20
N THR A 19 2.15 -6.62 -8.84
CA THR A 19 3.44 -6.13 -8.39
C THR A 19 3.88 -4.98 -9.29
N TYR A 20 4.28 -3.89 -8.66
CA TYR A 20 5.11 -2.81 -9.19
C TYR A 20 6.51 -3.07 -8.64
N GLY A 21 7.38 -3.71 -9.43
CA GLY A 21 8.68 -4.14 -8.98
C GLY A 21 9.69 -3.00 -8.86
N HIS A 22 10.91 -3.32 -8.46
CA HIS A 22 11.99 -2.32 -8.35
C HIS A 22 12.29 -1.66 -9.72
N GLU A 23 12.02 -2.35 -10.83
CA GLU A 23 12.14 -1.84 -12.19
C GLU A 23 11.19 -0.69 -12.53
N GLU A 24 10.14 -0.47 -11.73
CA GLU A 24 9.27 0.70 -11.88
C GLU A 24 9.98 2.00 -11.45
N GLY A 25 11.12 1.89 -10.76
CA GLY A 25 12.00 3.02 -10.53
C GLY A 25 11.51 4.01 -9.49
N LEU A 26 10.59 3.60 -8.59
CA LEU A 26 10.01 4.41 -7.50
C LEU A 26 11.08 4.80 -6.45
N SER A 27 12.03 5.62 -6.88
CA SER A 27 13.26 5.97 -6.18
C SER A 27 12.98 7.04 -5.14
N CYS A 28 13.01 6.62 -3.89
CA CYS A 28 12.48 7.39 -2.78
C CYS A 28 13.57 7.58 -1.72
N CYS A 29 13.77 8.82 -1.27
CA CYS A 29 14.64 9.15 -0.16
C CYS A 29 13.82 9.32 1.12
N PHE A 30 14.26 8.76 2.24
CA PHE A 30 13.65 8.97 3.55
C PHE A 30 14.63 8.63 4.67
N ARG A 31 14.23 8.89 5.92
CA ARG A 31 14.95 8.48 7.12
C ARG A 31 13.97 8.07 8.22
N GLN A 32 14.37 7.16 9.09
CA GLN A 32 13.68 6.86 10.34
C GLN A 32 14.37 7.59 11.49
N TRP A 33 14.01 8.87 11.70
CA TRP A 33 14.73 9.77 12.62
C TRP A 33 14.79 9.26 14.07
N ARG A 34 13.85 8.41 14.48
CA ARG A 34 13.81 7.79 15.82
C ARG A 34 14.78 6.61 15.96
N ALA A 35 15.32 6.07 14.86
CA ALA A 35 16.22 4.91 14.87
C ALA A 35 17.67 5.32 15.23
N THR A 36 17.86 5.95 16.39
CA THR A 36 19.15 6.51 16.85
C THR A 36 20.28 5.49 16.97
N HIS A 37 19.94 4.20 17.02
CA HIS A 37 20.87 3.07 17.08
C HIS A 37 21.27 2.52 15.69
N SER A 38 20.76 3.08 14.59
CA SER A 38 20.96 2.61 13.22
C SER A 38 21.31 3.76 12.27
N HIS A 39 21.92 3.43 11.12
CA HIS A 39 22.12 4.39 10.02
C HIS A 39 20.80 4.84 9.36
N CYS A 40 19.70 4.11 9.61
CA CYS A 40 18.37 4.51 9.13
C CYS A 40 17.94 5.89 9.64
N GLN A 41 18.54 6.44 10.70
CA GLN A 41 18.28 7.81 11.16
C GLN A 41 18.78 8.90 10.19
N LEU A 42 19.69 8.56 9.28
CA LEU A 42 20.21 9.47 8.26
C LEU A 42 19.39 9.35 6.97
N LEU A 43 19.42 10.39 6.14
CA LEU A 43 18.83 10.31 4.80
C LEU A 43 19.52 9.21 3.98
N HIS A 44 18.71 8.34 3.40
CA HIS A 44 19.12 7.30 2.46
C HIS A 44 17.93 7.05 1.52
N GLY A 45 18.05 6.12 0.58
CA GLY A 45 16.96 5.85 -0.33
C GLY A 45 16.97 4.47 -0.94
N TYR A 46 15.81 4.11 -1.48
CA TYR A 46 15.53 2.84 -2.13
C TYR A 46 14.64 3.08 -3.34
N ALA A 47 14.75 2.23 -4.36
CA ALA A 47 13.68 2.08 -5.35
C ALA A 47 12.62 1.17 -4.74
N LEU A 48 11.54 1.73 -4.20
CA LEU A 48 10.51 0.95 -3.51
C LEU A 48 9.76 0.05 -4.50
N SER A 49 9.39 -1.14 -4.05
CA SER A 49 8.45 -2.02 -4.77
C SER A 49 7.16 -2.17 -3.98
N PHE A 50 6.03 -2.26 -4.68
CA PHE A 50 4.71 -2.45 -4.10
C PHE A 50 4.05 -3.72 -4.66
N ARG A 51 3.58 -4.60 -3.79
CA ARG A 51 2.70 -5.71 -4.16
C ARG A 51 1.33 -5.48 -3.53
N LEU A 52 0.30 -5.54 -4.36
CA LEU A 52 -1.09 -5.33 -4.00
C LEU A 52 -1.84 -6.65 -4.11
N THR A 53 -2.61 -7.00 -3.08
CA THR A 53 -3.53 -8.16 -3.09
C THR A 53 -4.96 -7.65 -3.09
N PHE A 54 -5.68 -7.89 -4.19
CA PHE A 54 -7.11 -7.56 -4.34
C PHE A 54 -7.94 -8.82 -4.13
N ALA A 55 -9.15 -8.67 -3.57
CA ALA A 55 -10.07 -9.77 -3.41
C ALA A 55 -11.53 -9.38 -3.70
N SER A 56 -12.33 -10.38 -4.09
CA SER A 56 -13.76 -10.27 -4.30
C SER A 56 -14.46 -11.57 -3.91
N SER A 57 -15.75 -11.51 -3.54
CA SER A 57 -16.61 -12.67 -3.28
C SER A 57 -17.30 -13.21 -4.55
N GLU A 58 -17.03 -12.62 -5.70
CA GLU A 58 -17.52 -13.07 -7.00
C GLU A 58 -16.58 -12.58 -8.10
N LEU A 59 -16.73 -13.15 -9.29
CA LEU A 59 -16.07 -12.64 -10.49
C LEU A 59 -17.05 -11.77 -11.27
N ASP A 60 -16.54 -10.77 -12.00
CA ASP A 60 -17.37 -10.00 -12.93
C ASP A 60 -17.82 -10.85 -14.15
N GLU A 61 -18.57 -10.25 -15.08
CA GLU A 61 -19.07 -10.91 -16.28
C GLU A 61 -17.96 -11.38 -17.25
N ARG A 62 -16.72 -10.95 -17.03
CA ARG A 62 -15.51 -11.36 -17.77
C ARG A 62 -14.69 -12.40 -16.99
N HIS A 63 -15.21 -12.87 -15.86
CA HIS A 63 -14.55 -13.79 -14.93
C HIS A 63 -13.31 -13.19 -14.24
N TRP A 64 -13.31 -11.89 -13.96
CA TRP A 64 -12.20 -11.22 -13.26
C TRP A 64 -12.54 -10.85 -11.82
N CYS A 65 -11.55 -11.00 -10.94
CA CYS A 65 -11.60 -10.41 -9.61
C CYS A 65 -11.50 -8.88 -9.74
N PHE A 66 -10.36 -8.38 -10.24
CA PHE A 66 -10.14 -6.97 -10.53
C PHE A 66 -9.61 -6.82 -11.96
N ASP A 67 -10.17 -5.89 -12.74
CA ASP A 67 -9.67 -5.57 -14.08
C ASP A 67 -8.33 -4.84 -13.98
N PHE A 68 -7.26 -5.48 -14.47
CA PHE A 68 -5.93 -4.88 -14.47
C PHE A 68 -5.83 -3.61 -15.34
N GLY A 69 -6.73 -3.39 -16.29
CA GLY A 69 -6.85 -2.14 -17.04
C GLY A 69 -7.13 -0.93 -16.14
N GLY A 70 -7.80 -1.15 -15.00
CA GLY A 70 -8.12 -0.14 -13.99
C GLY A 70 -6.95 0.28 -13.09
N LEU A 71 -5.76 -0.30 -13.28
CA LEU A 71 -4.57 -0.04 -12.44
C LEU A 71 -3.73 1.16 -12.87
N LYS A 72 -4.02 1.79 -14.02
CA LYS A 72 -3.24 2.95 -14.52
C LYS A 72 -3.23 4.12 -13.51
N PRO A 73 -4.36 4.52 -12.89
CA PRO A 73 -4.35 5.60 -11.90
C PRO A 73 -3.57 5.25 -10.63
N ILE A 74 -3.60 3.98 -10.20
CA ILE A 74 -2.78 3.51 -9.05
C ILE A 74 -1.30 3.64 -9.40
N LYS A 75 -0.88 3.20 -10.59
CA LYS A 75 0.51 3.35 -11.04
C LYS A 75 0.93 4.82 -11.05
N ALA A 76 0.12 5.70 -11.65
CA ALA A 76 0.43 7.13 -11.72
C ALA A 76 0.58 7.75 -10.33
N TRP A 77 -0.31 7.40 -9.39
CA TRP A 77 -0.22 7.85 -8.01
C TRP A 77 1.03 7.33 -7.28
N LEU A 78 1.43 6.07 -7.52
CA LEU A 78 2.68 5.54 -6.95
C LEU A 78 3.91 6.31 -7.45
N HIS A 79 3.97 6.64 -8.75
CA HIS A 79 5.05 7.48 -9.28
C HIS A 79 5.00 8.89 -8.67
N GLU A 80 3.83 9.51 -8.65
CA GLU A 80 3.68 10.82 -8.02
C GLU A 80 4.19 10.79 -6.59
N MET A 81 3.86 9.77 -5.80
CA MET A 81 4.19 9.69 -4.38
C MET A 81 5.63 9.30 -4.05
N PHE A 82 6.25 8.44 -4.85
CA PHE A 82 7.46 7.71 -4.44
C PHE A 82 8.61 7.80 -5.44
N ASP A 83 8.40 8.34 -6.64
CA ASP A 83 9.46 8.48 -7.64
C ASP A 83 10.15 9.84 -7.55
N HIS A 84 11.46 9.85 -7.34
CA HIS A 84 12.29 11.04 -7.15
C HIS A 84 11.82 11.97 -6.01
N THR A 85 11.22 11.40 -4.98
CA THR A 85 10.68 12.15 -3.83
C THR A 85 11.52 11.98 -2.56
N LEU A 86 11.47 12.99 -1.69
CA LEU A 86 11.90 12.92 -0.30
C LEU A 86 10.68 12.78 0.62
N LEU A 87 10.54 11.65 1.32
CA LEU A 87 9.51 11.47 2.35
C LEU A 87 10.06 11.85 3.71
N VAL A 88 9.28 12.65 4.44
CA VAL A 88 9.59 13.08 5.79
C VAL A 88 8.37 12.84 6.67
N ALA A 89 8.59 12.27 7.86
CA ALA A 89 7.52 12.13 8.84
C ALA A 89 7.09 13.51 9.35
N ALA A 90 5.79 13.71 9.53
CA ALA A 90 5.24 14.97 10.02
C ALA A 90 5.76 15.36 11.40
N ASP A 91 6.25 14.39 12.18
CA ASP A 91 6.84 14.56 13.50
C ASP A 91 8.38 14.61 13.50
N ASP A 92 9.02 14.63 12.33
CA ASP A 92 10.48 14.73 12.23
C ASP A 92 10.92 16.13 12.72
N PRO A 93 11.83 16.21 13.73
CA PRO A 93 12.29 17.49 14.25
C PRO A 93 13.04 18.34 13.22
N SER A 94 13.54 17.72 12.15
CA SER A 94 14.24 18.40 11.04
C SER A 94 13.31 18.73 9.85
N LEU A 95 11.98 18.64 10.02
CA LEU A 95 11.02 19.00 8.98
C LEU A 95 11.21 20.42 8.41
N PRO A 96 11.48 21.47 9.21
CA PRO A 96 11.72 22.81 8.67
C PRO A 96 12.89 22.89 7.69
N GLU A 97 13.97 22.15 7.95
CA GLU A 97 15.14 22.08 7.06
C GLU A 97 14.77 21.43 5.72
N PHE A 98 14.02 20.34 5.74
CA PHE A 98 13.57 19.66 4.52
C PHE A 98 12.58 20.52 3.72
N GLN A 99 11.71 21.29 4.41
CA GLN A 99 10.87 22.29 3.75
C GLN A 99 11.70 23.40 3.10
N GLY A 100 12.82 23.80 3.71
CA GLY A 100 13.78 24.73 3.11
C GLY A 100 14.41 24.20 1.82
N LEU A 101 14.75 22.91 1.77
CA LEU A 101 15.23 22.25 0.54
C LEU A 101 14.16 22.28 -0.56
N ALA A 102 12.91 21.97 -0.22
CA ALA A 102 11.80 22.00 -1.16
C ALA A 102 11.53 23.42 -1.69
N ALA A 103 11.51 24.42 -0.80
CA ALA A 103 11.34 25.82 -1.17
C ALA A 103 12.47 26.33 -2.08
N SER A 104 13.66 25.75 -1.96
CA SER A 104 14.82 26.07 -2.81
C SER A 104 14.85 25.27 -4.12
N GLY A 105 13.86 24.41 -4.38
CA GLY A 105 13.79 23.56 -5.57
C GLY A 105 14.81 22.42 -5.58
N LEU A 106 15.36 22.04 -4.42
CA LEU A 106 16.38 20.99 -4.29
C LEU A 106 15.78 19.61 -3.96
N ALA A 107 14.52 19.56 -3.53
CA ALA A 107 13.83 18.32 -3.19
C ALA A 107 12.33 18.40 -3.51
N GLU A 108 11.79 17.32 -4.06
CA GLU A 108 10.35 17.10 -4.16
C GLU A 108 9.87 16.45 -2.85
N LEU A 109 9.38 17.27 -1.92
CA LEU A 109 9.07 16.85 -0.55
C LEU A 109 7.63 16.32 -0.41
N ARG A 110 7.48 15.16 0.23
CA ARG A 110 6.20 14.66 0.74
C ARG A 110 6.26 14.49 2.25
N VAL A 111 5.34 15.16 2.94
CA VAL A 111 5.18 15.01 4.39
C VAL A 111 4.11 13.95 4.65
N LEU A 112 4.51 12.86 5.31
CA LEU A 112 3.62 11.74 5.64
C LEU A 112 3.39 11.67 7.15
N PRO A 113 2.27 11.07 7.63
CA PRO A 113 2.05 10.89 9.07
C PRO A 113 3.18 10.14 9.78
N ALA A 114 3.76 9.15 9.11
CA ALA A 114 4.93 8.40 9.53
C ALA A 114 5.65 7.83 8.30
N VAL A 115 6.91 7.42 8.46
CA VAL A 115 7.75 6.84 7.41
C VAL A 115 8.35 5.50 7.86
N GLY A 116 8.91 4.74 6.90
CA GLY A 116 9.30 3.34 7.06
C GLY A 116 8.37 2.42 6.27
N CYS A 117 8.81 1.19 5.97
CA CYS A 117 8.09 0.32 5.04
C CYS A 117 6.67 -0.05 5.52
N GLU A 118 6.46 -0.30 6.82
CA GLU A 118 5.15 -0.56 7.41
C GLU A 118 4.21 0.65 7.28
N ALA A 119 4.71 1.85 7.61
CA ALA A 119 3.93 3.08 7.54
C ALA A 119 3.58 3.44 6.08
N THR A 120 4.53 3.26 5.17
CA THR A 120 4.32 3.43 3.73
C THR A 120 3.30 2.42 3.19
N ALA A 121 3.36 1.15 3.64
CA ALA A 121 2.38 0.14 3.26
C ALA A 121 0.96 0.54 3.70
N ARG A 122 0.82 1.03 4.93
CA ARG A 122 -0.45 1.56 5.44
C ARG A 122 -0.95 2.76 4.64
N TYR A 123 -0.07 3.73 4.37
CA TYR A 123 -0.42 4.94 3.65
C TYR A 123 -0.90 4.63 2.22
N ALA A 124 -0.19 3.73 1.53
CA ALA A 124 -0.60 3.23 0.21
C ALA A 124 -1.91 2.43 0.27
N PHE A 125 -2.11 1.61 1.30
CA PHE A 125 -3.35 0.88 1.50
C PHE A 125 -4.55 1.83 1.61
N ASP A 126 -4.47 2.86 2.46
CA ASP A 126 -5.60 3.78 2.69
C ASP A 126 -6.01 4.55 1.42
N TYR A 127 -5.06 4.87 0.54
CA TYR A 127 -5.37 5.47 -0.75
C TYR A 127 -5.97 4.46 -1.73
N ILE A 128 -5.27 3.33 -1.95
CA ILE A 128 -5.62 2.36 -2.98
C ILE A 128 -6.94 1.66 -2.63
N ALA A 129 -7.18 1.32 -1.36
CA ALA A 129 -8.43 0.71 -0.92
C ALA A 129 -9.65 1.59 -1.23
N ARG A 130 -9.56 2.90 -0.97
CA ARG A 130 -10.62 3.86 -1.33
C ARG A 130 -10.86 3.91 -2.84
N TYR A 131 -9.78 3.98 -3.63
CA TYR A 131 -9.89 3.97 -5.08
C TYR A 131 -10.54 2.69 -5.61
N VAL A 132 -10.13 1.52 -5.11
CA VAL A 132 -10.68 0.21 -5.51
C VAL A 132 -12.16 0.11 -5.14
N ASP A 133 -12.53 0.50 -3.92
CA ASP A 133 -13.91 0.49 -3.46
C ASP A 133 -14.80 1.36 -4.35
N MET A 134 -14.39 2.61 -4.61
CA MET A 134 -15.13 3.54 -5.48
C MET A 134 -15.22 3.08 -6.93
N SER A 135 -14.12 2.57 -7.51
CA SER A 135 -14.07 2.15 -8.92
C SER A 135 -14.80 0.85 -9.21
N THR A 136 -15.07 0.04 -8.18
CA THR A 136 -15.75 -1.26 -8.33
C THR A 136 -17.10 -1.32 -7.65
N GLY A 137 -17.58 -0.21 -7.07
CA GLY A 137 -18.83 -0.18 -6.31
C GLY A 137 -18.80 -1.11 -5.10
N GLY A 138 -17.64 -1.27 -4.46
CA GLY A 138 -17.43 -2.14 -3.30
C GLY A 138 -17.34 -3.64 -3.60
N ARG A 139 -17.43 -4.06 -4.88
CA ARG A 139 -17.31 -5.48 -5.28
C ARG A 139 -15.92 -6.04 -5.00
N VAL A 140 -14.88 -5.22 -5.18
CA VAL A 140 -13.50 -5.59 -4.90
C VAL A 140 -13.01 -4.79 -3.70
N TRP A 141 -12.21 -5.42 -2.85
CA TRP A 141 -11.46 -4.75 -1.80
C TRP A 141 -9.98 -5.06 -1.90
N LEU A 142 -9.16 -4.15 -1.35
CA LEU A 142 -7.74 -4.38 -1.15
C LEU A 142 -7.56 -5.12 0.18
N GLU A 143 -6.90 -6.27 0.16
CA GLU A 143 -6.60 -7.04 1.36
C GLU A 143 -5.26 -6.65 1.98
N GLU A 144 -4.27 -6.38 1.14
CA GLU A 144 -2.89 -6.21 1.59
C GLU A 144 -2.14 -5.28 0.64
N VAL A 145 -1.28 -4.45 1.25
CA VAL A 145 -0.17 -3.81 0.56
C VAL A 145 1.12 -4.28 1.20
N GLU A 146 2.04 -4.76 0.38
CA GLU A 146 3.41 -5.07 0.77
C GLU A 146 4.37 -4.11 0.08
N VAL A 147 5.30 -3.56 0.84
CA VAL A 147 6.35 -2.63 0.39
C VAL A 147 7.70 -3.29 0.60
N ARG A 148 8.58 -3.23 -0.41
CA ARG A 148 9.96 -3.72 -0.33
C ARG A 148 10.94 -2.59 -0.54
N GLU A 149 11.92 -2.48 0.35
CA GLU A 149 13.08 -1.61 0.17
C GLU A 149 14.09 -2.20 -0.81
N HIS A 150 14.25 -3.53 -0.79
CA HIS A 150 15.10 -4.31 -1.69
C HIS A 150 14.65 -5.78 -1.70
N SER A 151 15.31 -6.63 -2.49
CA SER A 151 14.95 -8.05 -2.66
C SER A 151 14.92 -8.87 -1.36
N GLY A 152 15.75 -8.52 -0.37
CA GLY A 152 15.84 -9.24 0.91
C GLY A 152 14.82 -8.86 1.99
N ASN A 153 14.18 -7.70 1.93
CA ASN A 153 13.40 -7.14 3.04
C ASN A 153 12.08 -6.50 2.55
N SER A 154 11.01 -6.81 3.26
CA SER A 154 9.66 -6.32 2.96
C SER A 154 8.87 -6.09 4.25
N ALA A 155 7.95 -5.14 4.21
CA ALA A 155 6.94 -4.94 5.23
C ALA A 155 5.55 -4.90 4.59
N MET A 156 4.52 -5.22 5.36
CA MET A 156 3.15 -5.29 4.84
C MET A 156 2.15 -4.66 5.79
N TYR A 157 1.04 -4.18 5.24
CA TYR A 157 -0.12 -3.78 5.98
C TYR A 157 -1.36 -4.54 5.48
N THR A 158 -2.04 -5.15 6.45
CA THR A 158 -3.34 -5.81 6.29
C THR A 158 -4.25 -5.29 7.41
N PRO A 159 -5.47 -4.79 7.11
CA PRO A 159 -6.39 -4.39 8.15
C PRO A 159 -6.84 -5.61 8.96
N ASN A 160 -6.87 -5.49 10.28
CA ASN A 160 -7.41 -6.55 11.14
C ASN A 160 -8.87 -6.84 10.75
N GLY A 161 -9.18 -8.13 10.60
CA GLY A 161 -10.37 -8.64 9.92
C GLY A 161 -11.65 -7.88 10.25
N GLN A 162 -12.13 -7.09 9.28
CA GLN A 162 -13.56 -6.86 9.18
C GLN A 162 -14.15 -8.10 8.51
N SER A 163 -14.75 -8.97 9.31
CA SER A 163 -15.82 -9.82 8.81
C SER A 163 -16.89 -8.89 8.23
N ARG A 164 -16.80 -8.62 6.93
CA ARG A 164 -17.88 -7.98 6.17
C ARG A 164 -19.04 -8.97 6.23
N GLY A 165 -19.93 -8.74 7.19
CA GLY A 165 -21.18 -9.47 7.30
C GLY A 165 -21.89 -9.36 5.97
N ILE A 166 -22.18 -10.52 5.37
CA ILE A 166 -23.08 -10.64 4.23
C ILE A 166 -24.39 -10.01 4.72
N SER A 167 -24.70 -8.79 4.27
CA SER A 167 -26.04 -8.26 4.42
C SER A 167 -26.92 -9.10 3.51
N ALA A 168 -27.56 -10.13 4.08
CA ALA A 168 -28.69 -10.76 3.44
C ALA A 168 -29.76 -9.67 3.29
N SER A 169 -29.99 -9.20 2.07
CA SER A 169 -31.14 -8.37 1.75
C SER A 169 -32.40 -9.18 2.04
N SER A 170 -33.21 -8.65 2.95
CA SER A 170 -34.59 -9.06 3.26
C SER A 170 -35.52 -8.89 2.07
#